data_AF-A0A166RY92-F1
#
_entry.id   AF-A0A166RY92-F1
#
_cell.length_a   1.000
_cell.length_b   1.000
_cell.length_c   1.000
_cell.angle_alpha   90.00
_cell.angle_beta   90.00
_cell.angle_gamma   90.00
#
_symmetry.space_group_name_H-M   'P 1'
#
loop_
_entity.id
_entity.type
_entity.pdbx_description
1 polymer ?
#
loop_
_entity_poly.entity_id
_entity_poly.type
_entity_poly.pdbx_seq_one_letter_code
_entity_poly.pdbx_strand_id
1 'polypeptide(L)'
;MASTDEELVEELESQRQTIMLDGALRLVEEHHRDTGAGVERELFEEYLDTMTFRYEGFSSSVDEALVSEDSWHGGGHIYELPGNRISYYPPRWHDELRDTSDLREYLRVMETDAMETEGGDREAVTDDGVLMDMLLDAAVAIGGMDREDARSQIETLKTDGEVRVYPEQHANPWVQRI
;
A
#
# COMPACT_ATOMS: atom_id res chain seq x y z
N MET A 1 -10.96 22.44 3.54
CA MET A 1 -11.61 21.77 2.40
C MET A 1 -10.49 21.41 1.46
N ALA A 2 -9.97 20.20 1.61
CA ALA A 2 -8.91 19.70 0.75
C ALA A 2 -9.60 19.36 -0.58
N SER A 3 -9.41 20.20 -1.59
CA SER A 3 -9.97 19.96 -2.91
C SER A 3 -9.42 18.65 -3.43
N THR A 4 -10.29 17.72 -3.83
CA THR A 4 -9.90 16.53 -4.59
C THR A 4 -9.08 16.93 -5.81
N ASP A 5 -8.03 16.17 -6.06
CA ASP A 5 -7.17 16.33 -7.24
C ASP A 5 -7.85 15.72 -8.46
N GLU A 6 -8.09 16.54 -9.49
CA GLU A 6 -8.78 16.13 -10.71
C GLU A 6 -8.02 15.03 -11.48
N GLU A 7 -6.68 15.04 -11.46
CA GLU A 7 -5.86 14.04 -12.16
C GLU A 7 -6.02 12.65 -11.52
N LEU A 8 -6.00 12.60 -10.19
CA LEU A 8 -6.23 11.37 -9.44
C LEU A 8 -7.67 10.88 -9.62
N VAL A 9 -8.65 11.77 -9.64
CA VAL A 9 -10.05 11.41 -9.93
C VAL A 9 -10.18 10.78 -11.32
N GLU A 10 -9.52 11.34 -12.34
CA GLU A 10 -9.49 10.76 -13.69
C GLU A 10 -8.82 9.39 -13.72
N GLU A 11 -7.71 9.21 -13.01
CA GLU A 11 -7.04 7.91 -12.89
C GLU A 11 -7.95 6.86 -12.25
N LEU A 12 -8.58 7.20 -11.12
CA LEU A 12 -9.49 6.31 -10.42
C LEU A 12 -10.71 5.95 -11.27
N GLU A 13 -11.28 6.91 -12.02
CA GLU A 13 -12.36 6.67 -12.99
C GLU A 13 -11.93 5.75 -14.14
N SER A 14 -10.69 5.89 -14.62
CA SER A 14 -10.17 5.05 -15.71
C SER A 14 -10.11 3.56 -15.32
N GLN A 15 -9.88 3.28 -14.04
CA GLN A 15 -9.76 1.93 -13.48
C GLN A 15 -11.05 1.42 -12.82
N ARG A 16 -12.16 2.18 -12.93
CA ARG A 16 -13.38 1.96 -12.14
C ARG A 16 -14.00 0.57 -12.18
N GLN A 17 -13.77 -0.19 -13.25
CA GLN A 17 -14.36 -1.52 -13.44
C GLN A 17 -13.58 -2.62 -12.72
N THR A 18 -12.35 -2.33 -12.33
CA THR A 18 -11.39 -3.32 -11.81
C THR A 18 -10.80 -2.93 -10.48
N ILE A 19 -10.80 -1.64 -10.14
CA ILE A 19 -10.24 -1.16 -8.87
C ILE A 19 -11.15 -1.54 -7.70
N MET A 20 -10.54 -2.13 -6.68
CA MET A 20 -11.19 -2.43 -5.40
C MET A 20 -11.03 -1.23 -4.45
N LEU A 21 -11.81 -1.22 -3.37
CA LEU A 21 -11.82 -0.16 -2.37
C LEU A 21 -10.43 0.11 -1.77
N ASP A 22 -9.74 -0.95 -1.37
CA ASP A 22 -8.37 -0.94 -0.83
C ASP A 22 -7.37 -0.46 -1.89
N GLY A 23 -7.54 -0.87 -3.15
CA GLY A 23 -6.76 -0.38 -4.27
C GLY A 23 -6.93 1.12 -4.55
N ALA A 24 -8.15 1.64 -4.40
CA ALA A 24 -8.41 3.08 -4.51
C ALA A 24 -7.77 3.85 -3.35
N LEU A 25 -7.85 3.32 -2.12
CA LEU A 25 -7.21 3.92 -0.95
C LEU A 25 -5.70 4.01 -1.13
N ARG A 26 -5.06 2.94 -1.63
CA ARG A 26 -3.63 2.92 -1.92
C ARG A 26 -3.22 4.07 -2.86
N LEU A 27 -3.95 4.28 -3.96
CA LEU A 27 -3.65 5.37 -4.90
C LEU A 27 -3.82 6.77 -4.27
N VAL A 28 -4.87 6.95 -3.46
CA VAL A 28 -5.09 8.21 -2.74
C VAL A 28 -3.97 8.44 -1.72
N GLU A 29 -3.54 7.40 -1.01
CA GLU A 29 -2.44 7.48 -0.04
C GLU A 29 -1.10 7.79 -0.70
N GLU A 30 -0.78 7.16 -1.83
CA GLU A 30 0.42 7.47 -2.62
C GLU A 30 0.45 8.94 -3.06
N HIS A 31 -0.70 9.48 -3.48
CA HIS A 31 -0.82 10.88 -3.91
C HIS A 31 -0.75 11.88 -2.74
N HIS A 32 -1.25 11.49 -1.57
CA HIS A 32 -1.30 12.32 -0.35
C HIS A 32 -0.21 11.97 0.68
N ARG A 33 0.85 11.27 0.26
CA ARG A 33 1.98 10.83 1.10
C ARG A 33 2.61 11.94 1.95
N ASP A 34 2.57 13.19 1.48
CA ASP A 34 3.12 14.35 2.18
C ASP A 34 2.26 14.84 3.38
N THR A 35 1.06 14.28 3.56
CA THR A 35 0.11 14.68 4.60
C THR A 35 0.24 13.88 5.90
N GLY A 36 1.14 12.90 5.94
CA GLY A 36 1.35 11.99 7.06
C GLY A 36 0.93 10.55 6.77
N ALA A 37 1.01 9.68 7.79
CA ALA A 37 0.66 8.27 7.68
C ALA A 37 -0.82 8.07 7.31
N GLY A 38 -1.10 7.28 6.26
CA GLY A 38 -2.45 7.10 5.74
C GLY A 38 -3.09 8.39 5.23
N VAL A 39 -4.41 8.38 5.09
CA VAL A 39 -5.21 9.52 4.65
C VAL A 39 -6.33 9.80 5.63
N GLU A 40 -6.77 11.06 5.69
CA GLU A 40 -7.97 11.40 6.46
C GLU A 40 -9.18 10.70 5.85
N ARG A 41 -9.97 10.01 6.69
CA ARG A 41 -11.13 9.25 6.22
C ARG A 41 -12.11 10.12 5.42
N GLU A 42 -12.37 11.34 5.90
CA GLU A 42 -13.26 12.30 5.23
C GLU A 42 -12.75 12.69 3.83
N LEU A 43 -11.43 12.82 3.65
CA LEU A 43 -10.83 13.10 2.35
C LEU A 43 -11.01 11.93 1.38
N PHE A 44 -10.81 10.71 1.86
CA PHE A 44 -11.03 9.52 1.04
C PHE A 44 -12.50 9.39 0.60
N GLU A 45 -13.44 9.63 1.52
CA GLU A 45 -14.87 9.67 1.21
C GLU A 45 -15.20 10.77 0.17
N GLU A 46 -14.54 11.94 0.21
CA GLU A 46 -14.69 13.00 -0.80
C GLU A 46 -14.20 12.59 -2.20
N TYR A 47 -13.09 11.84 -2.30
CA TYR A 47 -12.63 11.26 -3.57
C TYR A 47 -13.68 10.31 -4.15
N LEU A 48 -14.24 9.44 -3.31
CA LEU A 48 -15.22 8.44 -3.71
C LEU A 48 -16.55 9.07 -4.14
N ASP A 49 -16.98 10.13 -3.45
CA ASP A 49 -18.17 10.92 -3.81
C ASP A 49 -17.98 11.70 -5.12
N THR A 50 -16.74 12.14 -5.41
CA THR A 50 -16.40 12.90 -6.62
C THR A 50 -16.37 12.01 -7.85
N MET A 51 -15.81 10.81 -7.71
CA MET A 51 -15.94 9.78 -8.73
C MET A 51 -17.45 9.53 -8.93
N THR A 52 -17.91 9.25 -10.15
CA THR A 52 -19.32 8.92 -10.44
C THR A 52 -19.69 7.52 -9.91
N PHE A 53 -19.12 7.16 -8.76
CA PHE A 53 -19.44 6.02 -7.92
C PHE A 53 -20.59 6.40 -6.99
N ARG A 54 -21.77 6.67 -7.54
CA ARG A 54 -23.00 6.42 -6.78
C ARG A 54 -23.25 4.91 -6.73
N TYR A 55 -22.40 4.17 -6.05
CA TYR A 55 -22.81 2.90 -5.46
C TYR A 55 -23.41 3.26 -4.10
N GLU A 56 -24.74 3.25 -4.01
CA GLU A 56 -25.43 3.23 -2.72
C GLU A 56 -24.86 2.05 -1.90
N GLY A 57 -24.00 2.33 -0.91
CA GLY A 57 -23.36 1.32 -0.07
C GLY A 57 -21.88 1.50 0.24
N PHE A 58 -21.17 2.44 -0.40
CA PHE A 58 -19.70 2.50 -0.28
C PHE A 58 -19.18 3.03 1.08
N SER A 59 -19.91 3.94 1.76
CA SER A 59 -19.55 4.30 3.14
C SER A 59 -19.70 3.11 4.09
N SER A 60 -20.73 2.27 3.88
CA SER A 60 -20.85 0.98 4.56
C SER A 60 -19.71 0.04 4.17
N SER A 61 -19.23 0.08 2.94
CA SER A 61 -18.09 -0.73 2.49
C SER A 61 -16.76 -0.32 3.12
N VAL A 62 -16.54 0.98 3.41
CA VAL A 62 -15.37 1.44 4.17
C VAL A 62 -15.41 0.85 5.58
N ASP A 63 -16.53 0.98 6.29
CA ASP A 63 -16.68 0.42 7.64
C ASP A 63 -16.57 -1.12 7.66
N GLU A 64 -17.02 -1.81 6.61
CA GLU A 64 -16.92 -3.26 6.48
C GLU A 64 -15.49 -3.76 6.19
N ALA A 65 -14.70 -2.97 5.46
CA ALA A 65 -13.30 -3.29 5.15
C ALA A 65 -12.33 -2.88 6.28
N LEU A 66 -12.82 -2.08 7.24
CA LEU A 66 -12.01 -1.47 8.28
C LEU A 66 -11.58 -2.51 9.32
N VAL A 67 -10.27 -2.57 9.57
CA VAL A 67 -9.63 -3.46 10.53
C VAL A 67 -8.78 -2.64 11.50
N SER A 68 -8.71 -3.10 12.74
CA SER A 68 -7.96 -2.46 13.83
C SER A 68 -6.64 -3.17 14.14
N GLU A 69 -6.34 -4.19 13.35
CA GLU A 69 -5.16 -5.04 13.47
C GLU A 69 -3.91 -4.28 13.04
N ASP A 70 -2.80 -4.53 13.74
CA ASP A 70 -1.53 -3.85 13.49
C ASP A 70 -0.66 -4.56 12.43
N SER A 71 -1.14 -5.67 11.85
CA SER A 71 -0.40 -6.57 10.95
C SER A 71 -1.13 -6.79 9.63
N TRP A 72 -0.38 -7.15 8.58
CA TRP A 72 -0.90 -7.41 7.25
C TRP A 72 -1.80 -8.65 7.19
N HIS A 73 -3.01 -8.47 6.66
CA HIS A 73 -4.04 -9.52 6.48
C HIS A 73 -4.39 -9.87 5.03
N GLY A 74 -3.81 -9.18 4.04
CA GLY A 74 -4.11 -9.40 2.62
C GLY A 74 -5.05 -8.36 2.02
N GLY A 75 -5.36 -8.53 0.74
CA GLY A 75 -6.19 -7.59 -0.03
C GLY A 75 -7.62 -7.44 0.51
N GLY A 76 -8.22 -6.28 0.26
CA GLY A 76 -9.60 -5.96 0.68
C GLY A 76 -9.74 -5.41 2.10
N HIS A 77 -8.64 -5.27 2.84
CA HIS A 77 -8.62 -4.67 4.17
C HIS A 77 -8.14 -3.22 4.14
N ILE A 78 -8.68 -2.40 5.05
CA ILE A 78 -8.27 -1.02 5.31
C ILE A 78 -7.94 -0.90 6.78
N TYR A 79 -6.79 -0.33 7.13
CA TYR A 79 -6.35 -0.24 8.51
C TYR A 79 -6.70 1.10 9.15
N GLU A 80 -7.22 1.06 10.37
CA GLU A 80 -7.39 2.26 11.19
C GLU A 80 -6.05 2.79 11.69
N LEU A 81 -5.85 4.10 11.54
CA LEU A 81 -4.73 4.83 12.13
C LEU A 81 -5.23 5.88 13.13
N PRO A 82 -4.37 6.28 14.09
CA PRO A 82 -4.71 7.35 15.03
C PRO A 82 -5.15 8.64 14.32
N GLY A 83 -6.17 9.30 14.89
CA GLY A 83 -6.66 10.59 14.38
C GLY A 83 -7.67 10.49 13.25
N ASN A 84 -8.47 9.41 13.20
CA ASN A 84 -9.48 9.18 12.15
C ASN A 84 -8.87 9.11 10.75
N ARG A 85 -7.70 8.48 10.67
CA ARG A 85 -7.00 8.22 9.41
C ARG A 85 -7.13 6.75 9.08
N ILE A 86 -7.06 6.45 7.80
CA ILE A 86 -7.12 5.08 7.28
C ILE A 86 -5.96 4.88 6.32
N SER A 87 -5.46 3.65 6.22
CA SER A 87 -4.37 3.30 5.31
C SER A 87 -4.61 1.96 4.66
N TYR A 88 -4.05 1.79 3.47
CA TYR A 88 -3.92 0.48 2.86
C TYR A 88 -2.90 -0.40 3.60
N TYR A 89 -1.94 0.22 4.28
CA TYR A 89 -0.85 -0.45 5.00
C TYR A 89 -1.13 -0.49 6.51
N PRO A 90 -0.69 -1.56 7.20
CA PRO A 90 -0.95 -1.72 8.62
C PRO A 90 -0.18 -0.70 9.47
N PRO A 91 -0.69 -0.33 10.66
CA PRO A 91 -0.09 0.65 11.57
C PRO A 91 1.38 0.40 11.87
N ARG A 92 1.74 -0.88 12.09
CA ARG A 92 3.13 -1.28 12.38
C ARG A 92 4.10 -0.88 11.27
N TRP A 93 3.69 -0.96 10.02
CA TRP A 93 4.55 -0.59 8.91
C TRP A 93 4.81 0.92 8.91
N HIS A 94 3.80 1.74 9.20
CA HIS A 94 3.97 3.18 9.39
C HIS A 94 4.94 3.49 10.54
N ASP A 95 4.80 2.79 11.67
CA ASP A 95 5.66 3.01 12.84
C ASP A 95 7.12 2.59 12.59
N GLU A 96 7.36 1.50 11.85
CA GLU A 96 8.71 0.97 11.63
C GLU A 96 9.41 1.55 10.37
N LEU A 97 8.66 1.99 9.35
CA LEU A 97 9.22 2.30 8.03
C LEU A 97 9.13 3.78 7.62
N ARG A 98 8.33 4.60 8.28
CA ARG A 98 8.15 6.01 7.89
C ARG A 98 9.43 6.83 7.87
N ASP A 99 10.35 6.55 8.79
CA ASP A 99 11.61 7.30 8.93
C ASP A 99 12.80 6.64 8.21
N THR A 100 12.54 5.63 7.35
CA THR A 100 13.58 4.94 6.57
C THR A 100 13.30 4.98 5.07
N SER A 101 14.39 5.04 4.31
CA SER A 101 14.40 4.87 2.84
C SER A 101 15.28 3.69 2.42
N ASP A 102 15.53 2.76 3.35
CA ASP A 102 16.27 1.54 3.09
C ASP A 102 15.31 0.38 2.80
N LEU A 103 15.20 -0.01 1.53
CA LEU A 103 14.32 -1.11 1.09
C LEU A 103 14.65 -2.47 1.72
N ARG A 104 15.83 -2.66 2.31
CA ARG A 104 16.13 -3.87 3.08
C ARG A 104 15.30 -3.93 4.35
N GLU A 105 15.02 -2.79 4.94
CA GLU A 105 14.21 -2.70 6.15
C GLU A 105 12.72 -2.86 5.84
N TYR A 106 12.27 -2.32 4.69
CA TYR A 106 10.93 -2.62 4.17
C TYR A 106 10.74 -4.13 3.98
N LEU A 107 11.66 -4.79 3.26
CA LEU A 107 11.62 -6.24 3.08
C LEU A 107 11.61 -6.98 4.41
N ARG A 108 12.50 -6.60 5.35
CA ARG A 108 12.55 -7.24 6.67
C ARG A 108 11.23 -7.13 7.42
N VAL A 109 10.63 -5.94 7.48
CA VAL A 109 9.37 -5.70 8.22
C VAL A 109 8.24 -6.49 7.56
N MET A 110 8.09 -6.41 6.24
CA MET A 110 7.05 -7.13 5.50
C MET A 110 7.19 -8.65 5.61
N GLU A 111 8.40 -9.20 5.43
CA GLU A 111 8.68 -10.64 5.61
C GLU A 111 8.35 -11.09 7.04
N THR A 112 8.73 -10.29 8.05
CA THR A 112 8.46 -10.62 9.46
C THR A 112 6.96 -10.67 9.73
N ASP A 113 6.22 -9.68 9.22
CA ASP A 113 4.78 -9.58 9.40
C ASP A 113 4.04 -10.77 8.72
N ALA A 114 4.49 -11.19 7.53
CA ALA A 114 3.97 -12.40 6.86
C ALA A 114 4.11 -13.67 7.70
N MET A 115 5.26 -13.82 8.36
CA MET A 115 5.55 -14.99 9.20
C MET A 115 4.70 -15.00 10.47
N GLU A 116 4.40 -13.82 11.02
CA GLU A 116 3.63 -13.65 12.27
C GLU A 116 2.11 -13.76 12.05
N THR A 117 1.59 -13.38 10.87
CA THR A 117 0.16 -13.50 10.55
C THR A 117 -0.22 -14.94 10.21
N GLU A 118 -0.76 -15.70 11.17
CA GLU A 118 -1.30 -17.04 10.92
C GLU A 118 -2.66 -16.98 10.17
N GLY A 119 -2.75 -17.64 9.00
CA GLY A 119 -4.02 -17.94 8.34
C GLY A 119 -4.68 -16.82 7.52
N GLY A 120 -4.00 -15.70 7.27
CA GLY A 120 -4.46 -14.63 6.36
C GLY A 120 -4.21 -14.93 4.87
N ASP A 121 -4.88 -14.19 3.98
CA ASP A 121 -4.63 -14.25 2.54
C ASP A 121 -3.30 -13.52 2.22
N ARG A 122 -2.23 -14.29 2.05
CA ARG A 122 -0.85 -13.82 1.88
C ARG A 122 -0.48 -13.47 0.44
N GLU A 123 -1.40 -12.89 -0.34
CA GLU A 123 -1.22 -12.79 -1.80
C GLU A 123 -0.05 -11.87 -2.22
N ALA A 124 0.25 -10.82 -1.43
CA ALA A 124 1.28 -9.84 -1.76
C ALA A 124 2.59 -9.98 -0.97
N VAL A 125 2.53 -10.67 0.17
CA VAL A 125 3.63 -10.80 1.14
C VAL A 125 3.59 -12.22 1.69
N THR A 126 4.64 -13.01 1.39
CA THR A 126 4.72 -14.44 1.72
C THR A 126 6.04 -14.78 2.40
N ASP A 127 6.15 -16.01 2.91
CA ASP A 127 7.41 -16.57 3.40
C ASP A 127 8.49 -16.66 2.29
N ASP A 128 8.07 -16.64 1.01
CA ASP A 128 8.94 -16.72 -0.16
C ASP A 128 9.35 -15.32 -0.69
N GLY A 129 8.85 -14.24 -0.08
CA GLY A 129 9.22 -12.85 -0.39
C GLY A 129 8.02 -11.92 -0.54
N VAL A 130 8.29 -10.71 -1.03
CA VAL A 130 7.33 -9.62 -1.21
C VAL A 130 7.17 -9.31 -2.70
N LEU A 131 5.94 -9.07 -3.17
CA LEU A 131 5.72 -8.60 -4.53
C LEU A 131 6.41 -7.25 -4.75
N MET A 132 7.12 -7.10 -5.87
CA MET A 132 7.88 -5.88 -6.14
C MET A 132 6.99 -4.64 -6.13
N ASP A 133 5.81 -4.69 -6.75
CA ASP A 133 4.90 -3.54 -6.71
C ASP A 133 4.45 -3.23 -5.27
N MET A 134 4.14 -4.23 -4.45
CA MET A 134 3.77 -4.01 -3.04
C MET A 134 4.90 -3.32 -2.25
N LEU A 135 6.14 -3.76 -2.46
CA LEU A 135 7.33 -3.16 -1.86
C LEU A 135 7.52 -1.70 -2.30
N LEU A 136 7.39 -1.44 -3.60
CA LEU A 136 7.55 -0.10 -4.17
C LEU A 136 6.43 0.84 -3.72
N ASP A 137 5.18 0.38 -3.76
CA ASP A 137 4.01 1.16 -3.37
C ASP A 137 4.12 1.57 -1.89
N ALA A 138 4.49 0.64 -1.00
CA ALA A 138 4.69 0.94 0.40
C ALA A 138 5.85 1.92 0.64
N ALA A 139 6.96 1.79 -0.09
CA ALA A 139 8.09 2.72 0.00
C ALA A 139 7.72 4.14 -0.46
N VAL A 140 6.84 4.24 -1.46
CA VAL A 140 6.30 5.52 -1.96
C VAL A 140 5.32 6.13 -0.96
N ALA A 141 4.35 5.35 -0.48
CA ALA A 141 3.27 5.82 0.39
C ALA A 141 3.74 6.10 1.83
N ILE A 142 4.54 5.20 2.42
CA ILE A 142 4.98 5.30 3.82
C ILE A 142 6.27 6.12 3.94
N GLY A 143 7.26 5.83 3.11
CA GLY A 143 8.59 6.44 3.17
C GLY A 143 8.74 7.71 2.34
N GLY A 144 7.74 8.08 1.55
CA GLY A 144 7.80 9.23 0.65
C GLY A 144 8.83 9.08 -0.48
N MET A 145 9.27 7.86 -0.79
CA MET A 145 10.29 7.63 -1.82
C MET A 145 9.76 7.93 -3.21
N ASP A 146 10.65 8.33 -4.12
CA ASP A 146 10.34 8.29 -5.55
C ASP A 146 10.34 6.83 -6.05
N ARG A 147 9.37 6.48 -6.90
CA ARG A 147 9.22 5.09 -7.37
C ARG A 147 10.41 4.65 -8.22
N GLU A 148 10.96 5.54 -9.05
CA GLU A 148 12.13 5.22 -9.88
C GLU A 148 13.38 5.04 -9.03
N ASP A 149 13.55 5.88 -7.99
CA ASP A 149 14.65 5.76 -7.03
C ASP A 149 14.56 4.44 -6.24
N ALA A 150 13.37 4.09 -5.74
CA ALA A 150 13.13 2.81 -5.06
C ALA A 150 13.45 1.62 -5.99
N ARG A 151 12.99 1.68 -7.24
CA ARG A 151 13.28 0.64 -8.23
C ARG A 151 14.79 0.53 -8.53
N SER A 152 15.49 1.65 -8.62
CA SER A 152 16.94 1.66 -8.82
C SER A 152 17.66 1.01 -7.63
N GLN A 153 17.20 1.26 -6.41
CA GLN A 153 17.77 0.65 -5.21
C GLN A 153 17.61 -0.88 -5.20
N ILE A 154 16.47 -1.42 -5.66
CA ILE A 154 16.28 -2.87 -5.81
C ILE A 154 17.31 -3.47 -6.78
N GLU A 155 17.54 -2.83 -7.94
CA GLU A 155 18.52 -3.33 -8.91
C GLU A 155 19.96 -3.26 -8.37
N THR A 156 20.29 -2.25 -7.56
CA THR A 156 21.56 -2.19 -6.84
C THR A 156 21.69 -3.35 -5.85
N LEU A 157 20.70 -3.55 -4.96
CA LEU A 157 20.71 -4.63 -3.98
C LEU A 157 20.84 -6.02 -4.63
N LYS A 158 20.20 -6.21 -5.79
CA LYS A 158 20.29 -7.44 -6.57
C LYS A 158 21.69 -7.62 -7.16
N THR A 159 22.30 -6.56 -7.67
CA THR A 159 23.67 -6.58 -8.21
C THR A 159 24.70 -6.91 -7.11
N ASP A 160 24.48 -6.37 -5.92
CA ASP A 160 25.32 -6.59 -4.75
C ASP A 160 25.08 -7.96 -4.09
N GLY A 161 24.07 -8.70 -4.55
CA GLY A 161 23.72 -10.02 -4.04
C GLY A 161 23.07 -10.00 -2.66
N GLU A 162 22.49 -8.87 -2.26
CA GLU A 162 21.72 -8.70 -1.01
C GLU A 162 20.27 -9.15 -1.15
N VAL A 163 19.70 -9.08 -2.37
CA VAL A 163 18.34 -9.57 -2.66
C VAL A 163 18.33 -10.47 -3.88
N ARG A 164 17.39 -11.41 -3.89
CA ARG A 164 17.03 -12.19 -5.06
C ARG A 164 15.69 -11.69 -5.60
N VAL A 165 15.68 -11.31 -6.87
CA VAL A 165 14.45 -11.06 -7.62
C VAL A 165 14.14 -12.33 -8.40
N TYR A 166 12.98 -12.94 -8.16
CA TYR A 166 12.54 -14.15 -8.87
C TYR A 166 11.82 -13.74 -10.16
N PRO A 167 12.43 -13.93 -11.34
CA PRO A 167 11.82 -13.56 -12.60
C PRO A 167 10.89 -14.68 -13.06
N GLU A 168 9.77 -14.88 -12.37
CA GLU A 168 8.71 -15.74 -12.88
C GLU A 168 7.86 -14.94 -13.87
N GLN A 169 8.21 -14.97 -15.16
CA GLN A 169 7.37 -14.72 -16.36
C GLN A 169 6.23 -13.66 -16.36
N HIS A 170 6.14 -12.74 -15.40
CA HIS A 170 5.04 -11.81 -15.17
C HIS A 170 5.54 -10.36 -15.04
N ALA A 171 4.59 -9.42 -15.12
CA ALA A 171 4.87 -7.98 -15.01
C ALA A 171 5.33 -7.54 -13.60
N ASN A 172 5.07 -8.34 -12.56
CA ASN A 172 5.37 -8.03 -11.17
C ASN A 172 6.11 -9.22 -10.49
N PRO A 173 7.45 -9.15 -10.33
CA PRO A 173 8.26 -10.23 -9.76
C PRO A 173 8.28 -10.22 -8.22
N TRP A 174 8.64 -11.35 -7.62
CA TRP A 174 8.92 -11.45 -6.17
C TRP A 174 10.33 -10.97 -5.84
N VAL A 175 10.46 -10.27 -4.71
CA VAL A 175 11.72 -9.80 -4.13
C VAL A 175 11.91 -10.41 -2.74
N GLN A 176 13.06 -11.03 -2.51
CA GLN A 176 13.39 -11.70 -1.25
C GLN A 176 14.82 -11.35 -0.83
N ARG A 177 15.06 -11.17 0.47
CA ARG A 177 16.41 -11.00 1.00
C ARG A 177 17.23 -12.30 0.97
N ILE A 178 18.55 -12.20 0.78
CA ILE A 178 19.50 -13.33 0.78
C ILE A 178 20.17 -13.52 2.14
#